data_AF-A0A1F8J580-F1
#
_entry.id   AF-A0A1F8J580-F1
#
_cell.length_a   1.000
_cell.length_b   1.000
_cell.length_c   1.000
_cell.angle_alpha   90.00
_cell.angle_beta   90.00
_cell.angle_gamma   90.00
#
_symmetry.space_group_name_H-M   'P 1'
#
loop_
_entity.id
_entity.type
_entity.pdbx_description
1 polymer ?
#
loop_
_entity_poly.entity_id
_entity_poly.type
_entity_poly.pdbx_seq_one_letter_code
_entity_poly.pdbx_strand_id
1 'polypeptide(L)'
;MDLAFRTVASDDPEVFVVDGSYINMDFSYKPGFKVGIGMDFAHDNWDSSLEYTWFHSSHSQSASVGLTEHLLALRGNPTTLATAWNSISQKWRLNMDFLDLDLGRTYYVGTKLTFRSAFGARGTWIRQRLYSSFANSVNLTEASATQKSNAWAVGPRASLKTNWNIGEGFRAYGNGALDILYTRYTKLTDNTSMGFVNAATPIEVTNFSQSKLGYLRPHTELVLGIGWGTYLDCNNWYMDFSADYGFQVFWNQNMFRHLTGLVAGLVPTGDLFVHGLTATFRLDF
;
A
#
# COMPACT_ATOMS: atom_id res chain seq x y z
N MET A 1 6.35 2.21 7.56
CA MET A 1 5.55 3.36 7.99
C MET A 1 5.72 3.45 9.49
N ASP A 2 6.24 4.58 9.93
CA ASP A 2 6.77 4.70 11.28
C ASP A 2 5.70 5.32 12.18
N LEU A 3 5.67 4.86 13.43
CA LEU A 3 4.69 5.22 14.46
C LEU A 3 5.24 6.34 15.36
N ALA A 4 6.42 6.11 15.93
CA ALA A 4 7.01 6.95 16.96
C ALA A 4 8.53 6.75 17.03
N PHE A 5 9.22 7.68 17.68
CA PHE A 5 10.62 7.52 18.08
C PHE A 5 10.67 7.43 19.62
N ARG A 6 11.21 6.33 20.16
CA ARG A 6 11.40 6.15 21.61
C ARG A 6 12.74 6.73 22.02
N THR A 7 12.81 7.50 23.10
CA THR A 7 14.07 8.09 23.59
C THR A 7 14.47 7.57 24.97
N VAL A 8 15.78 7.44 25.21
CA VAL A 8 16.39 7.15 26.51
C VAL A 8 17.35 8.30 26.85
N ALA A 9 17.30 8.81 28.09
CA ALA A 9 18.23 9.85 28.53
C ALA A 9 19.64 9.27 28.75
N SER A 10 20.67 10.01 28.34
CA SER A 10 22.08 9.66 28.60
C SER A 10 22.50 9.98 30.03
N ASP A 11 23.43 9.20 30.58
CA ASP A 11 23.99 9.39 31.93
C ASP A 11 25.09 10.49 32.02
N ASP A 12 25.46 11.12 30.90
CA ASP A 12 26.56 12.10 30.82
C ASP A 12 26.02 13.57 30.87
N PRO A 13 26.40 14.39 31.87
CA PRO A 13 25.80 15.72 32.09
C PRO A 13 26.28 16.81 31.12
N GLU A 14 27.32 16.59 30.30
CA GLU A 14 27.86 17.62 29.41
C GLU A 14 27.33 17.57 27.96
N VAL A 15 26.69 16.47 27.55
CA VAL A 15 26.10 16.30 26.21
C VAL A 15 24.74 15.62 26.31
N PHE A 16 23.68 16.30 25.86
CA PHE A 16 22.36 15.68 25.73
C PHE A 16 22.34 14.78 24.50
N VAL A 17 22.66 13.49 24.67
CA VAL A 17 22.51 12.48 23.62
C VAL A 17 21.13 11.87 23.75
N VAL A 18 20.32 11.99 22.69
CA VAL A 18 19.03 11.32 22.58
C VAL A 18 19.21 10.03 21.79
N ASP A 19 19.43 8.93 22.51
CA ASP A 19 19.44 7.60 21.90
C ASP A 19 18.03 7.02 21.85
N GLY A 20 17.68 6.44 20.71
CA GLY A 20 16.31 6.03 20.48
C GLY A 20 16.08 5.13 19.28
N SER A 21 14.95 4.41 19.30
CA SER A 21 14.54 3.51 18.22
C SER A 21 13.19 3.90 17.62
N TYR A 22 13.06 3.69 16.32
CA TYR A 22 11.79 3.86 15.62
C TYR A 22 10.88 2.67 15.89
N ILE A 23 9.64 2.96 16.28
CA ILE A 23 8.57 1.97 16.36
C ILE A 23 7.82 2.03 15.03
N ASN A 24 7.69 0.90 14.34
CA ASN A 24 7.02 0.82 13.04
C ASN A 24 5.64 0.18 13.16
N MET A 25 4.75 0.46 12.20
CA MET A 25 3.53 -0.32 12.04
C MET A 25 3.89 -1.73 11.54
N ASP A 26 3.32 -2.75 12.17
CA ASP A 26 3.58 -4.17 11.84
C ASP A 26 2.48 -4.77 10.96
N PHE A 27 2.67 -4.77 9.64
CA PHE A 27 1.63 -5.22 8.72
C PHE A 27 1.49 -6.74 8.66
N SER A 28 0.29 -7.24 8.95
CA SER A 28 -0.11 -8.63 8.69
C SER A 28 -0.82 -8.79 7.35
N TYR A 29 -0.67 -9.95 6.72
CA TYR A 29 -1.37 -10.30 5.48
C TYR A 29 -2.89 -10.23 5.67
N LYS A 30 -3.57 -9.67 4.67
CA LYS A 30 -5.03 -9.61 4.59
C LYS A 30 -5.51 -10.20 3.27
N PRO A 31 -6.64 -10.90 3.27
CA PRO A 31 -7.19 -11.44 2.03
C PRO A 31 -7.66 -10.32 1.10
N GLY A 32 -7.49 -10.54 -0.19
CA GLY A 32 -8.09 -9.79 -1.29
C GLY A 32 -8.51 -10.77 -2.37
N PHE A 33 -9.13 -10.29 -3.44
CA PHE A 33 -9.49 -11.14 -4.57
C PHE A 33 -9.29 -10.43 -5.90
N LYS A 34 -9.15 -11.24 -6.94
CA LYS A 34 -9.10 -10.80 -8.33
C LYS A 34 -10.13 -11.59 -9.12
N VAL A 35 -10.84 -10.92 -10.02
CA VAL A 35 -11.76 -11.55 -10.96
C VAL A 35 -11.52 -10.96 -12.34
N GLY A 36 -11.48 -11.80 -13.35
CA GLY A 36 -11.22 -11.36 -14.72
C GLY A 36 -12.09 -12.09 -15.72
N ILE A 37 -12.36 -11.41 -16.83
CA ILE A 37 -12.95 -11.98 -18.04
C ILE A 37 -12.04 -11.68 -19.21
N GLY A 38 -11.98 -12.59 -20.18
CA GLY A 38 -11.16 -12.45 -21.37
C GLY A 38 -11.85 -13.00 -22.60
N MET A 39 -11.45 -12.49 -23.77
CA MET A 39 -11.92 -12.96 -25.06
C MET A 39 -10.76 -12.99 -26.04
N ASP A 40 -10.62 -14.13 -26.72
CA ASP A 40 -9.69 -14.30 -27.82
C ASP A 40 -10.36 -13.86 -29.13
N PHE A 41 -9.66 -13.05 -29.92
CA PHE A 41 -10.10 -12.63 -31.24
C PHE A 41 -9.58 -13.60 -32.30
N ALA A 42 -10.42 -13.89 -33.29
CA ALA A 42 -10.10 -14.83 -34.37
C ALA A 42 -8.94 -14.39 -35.28
N HIS A 43 -8.55 -13.11 -35.24
CA HIS A 43 -7.46 -12.57 -36.05
C HIS A 43 -6.17 -12.45 -35.22
N ASP A 44 -5.12 -13.16 -35.68
CA ASP A 44 -3.73 -13.03 -35.23
C ASP A 44 -3.43 -13.30 -33.74
N ASN A 45 -4.28 -14.06 -33.04
CA ASN A 45 -4.17 -14.36 -31.60
C ASN A 45 -4.10 -13.10 -30.74
N TRP A 46 -4.81 -12.05 -31.15
CA TRP A 46 -5.10 -10.95 -30.26
C TRP A 46 -6.11 -11.39 -29.22
N ASP A 47 -5.94 -10.91 -28.00
CA ASP A 47 -6.84 -11.19 -26.90
C ASP A 47 -7.08 -9.91 -26.10
N SER A 48 -8.29 -9.75 -25.55
CA SER A 48 -8.60 -8.68 -24.61
C SER A 48 -9.03 -9.27 -23.28
N SER A 49 -8.60 -8.63 -22.19
CA SER A 49 -8.97 -9.03 -20.83
C SER A 49 -9.34 -7.81 -20.00
N LEU A 50 -10.36 -7.97 -19.17
CA LEU A 50 -10.75 -7.03 -18.12
C LEU A 50 -10.57 -7.73 -16.77
N GLU A 51 -9.77 -7.15 -15.88
CA GLU A 51 -9.52 -7.66 -14.53
C GLU A 51 -9.94 -6.61 -13.49
N TYR A 52 -10.66 -7.04 -12.46
CA TYR A 52 -10.96 -6.24 -11.28
C TYR A 52 -10.24 -6.83 -10.06
N THR A 53 -9.43 -6.00 -9.40
CA THR A 53 -8.73 -6.36 -8.17
C THR A 53 -9.34 -5.59 -7.00
N TRP A 54 -9.64 -6.31 -5.92
CA TRP A 54 -10.18 -5.75 -4.68
C TRP A 54 -9.25 -6.08 -3.51
N PHE A 55 -8.79 -5.05 -2.79
CA PHE A 55 -7.95 -5.21 -1.61
C PHE A 55 -8.26 -4.17 -0.53
N HIS A 56 -8.86 -4.61 0.57
CA HIS A 56 -9.16 -3.77 1.73
C HIS A 56 -8.46 -4.29 2.99
N SER A 57 -7.74 -3.41 3.68
CA SER A 57 -6.98 -3.73 4.89
C SER A 57 -7.15 -2.66 5.96
N SER A 58 -7.18 -3.10 7.21
CA SER A 58 -7.11 -2.24 8.39
C SER A 58 -6.08 -2.84 9.33
N HIS A 59 -5.16 -2.01 9.81
CA HIS A 59 -4.14 -2.40 10.77
C HIS A 59 -4.03 -1.36 11.88
N SER A 60 -3.70 -1.81 13.09
CA SER A 60 -3.53 -0.94 14.26
C SER A 60 -2.32 -1.39 15.07
N GLN A 61 -1.48 -0.44 15.45
CA GLN A 61 -0.32 -0.64 16.29
C GLN A 61 -0.35 0.36 17.43
N SER A 62 0.00 -0.08 18.64
CA SER A 62 0.16 0.78 19.80
C SER A 62 1.51 0.56 20.47
N ALA A 63 2.04 1.60 21.06
CA ALA A 63 3.23 1.59 21.88
C ALA A 63 3.00 2.39 23.15
N SER A 64 3.52 1.88 24.27
CA SER A 64 3.45 2.53 25.57
C SER A 64 4.76 2.33 26.32
N VAL A 65 5.19 3.37 27.02
CA VAL A 65 6.44 3.38 27.80
C VAL A 65 6.16 3.78 29.24
N GLY A 66 7.11 3.48 30.13
CA GLY A 66 7.05 3.88 31.53
C GLY A 66 7.09 5.39 31.73
N LEU A 67 6.96 5.85 32.98
CA LEU A 67 6.91 7.28 33.32
C LEU A 67 8.26 8.01 33.13
N THR A 68 9.37 7.27 33.15
CA THR A 68 10.73 7.78 32.96
C THR A 68 11.19 7.78 31.51
N GLU A 69 10.36 7.29 30.59
CA GLU A 69 10.65 7.22 29.17
C GLU A 69 9.61 8.00 28.36
N HIS A 70 9.99 8.40 27.14
CA HIS A 70 9.16 9.21 26.28
C HIS A 70 9.09 8.65 24.86
N LEU A 71 7.91 8.79 24.26
CA LEU A 71 7.65 8.58 22.85
C LEU A 71 7.47 9.94 22.18
N LEU A 72 8.21 10.17 21.11
CA LEU A 72 8.05 11.32 20.24
C LEU A 72 7.16 10.93 19.07
N ALA A 73 6.11 11.71 18.84
CA ALA A 73 5.23 11.54 17.70
C ALA A 73 5.97 11.93 16.41
N LEU A 74 5.76 11.17 15.33
CA LEU A 74 6.32 11.47 14.00
C LEU A 74 5.29 12.13 13.06
N ARG A 75 4.03 12.21 13.48
CA ARG A 75 2.91 12.75 12.72
C ARG A 75 1.94 13.47 13.66
N GLY A 76 1.44 14.63 13.23
CA GLY A 76 0.54 15.48 14.00
C GLY A 76 0.75 16.94 13.68
N ASN A 77 0.18 17.83 14.50
CA ASN A 77 0.43 19.28 14.47
C ASN A 77 1.74 19.63 15.23
N PRO A 78 2.27 20.87 15.13
CA PRO A 78 3.53 21.24 15.77
C PRO A 78 3.59 20.93 17.28
N THR A 79 2.50 21.17 18.01
CA THR A 79 2.46 20.95 19.46
C THR A 79 2.46 19.48 19.84
N THR A 80 1.78 18.61 19.08
CA THR A 80 1.86 17.15 19.31
C THR A 80 3.25 16.59 19.04
N LEU A 81 3.99 17.17 18.09
CA LEU A 81 5.37 16.77 17.78
C LEU A 81 6.37 17.28 18.84
N ALA A 82 6.09 18.43 19.46
CA ALA A 82 6.90 19.00 20.53
C ALA A 82 6.61 18.37 21.90
N THR A 83 5.58 17.55 22.02
CA THR A 83 5.15 16.93 23.28
C THR A 83 5.71 15.53 23.43
N ALA A 84 6.26 15.22 24.61
CA ALA A 84 6.61 13.87 24.99
C ALA A 84 5.35 13.08 25.38
N TRP A 85 5.18 11.87 24.83
CA TRP A 85 4.03 11.00 25.09
C TRP A 85 4.44 9.74 25.84
N ASN A 86 3.52 9.15 26.61
CA ASN A 86 3.75 7.85 27.26
C ASN A 86 3.02 6.72 26.53
N SER A 87 2.00 7.04 25.72
CA SER A 87 1.25 6.07 24.94
C SER A 87 0.85 6.66 23.58
N ILE A 88 1.11 5.90 22.51
CA ILE A 88 0.77 6.26 21.13
C ILE A 88 0.08 5.05 20.49
N SER A 89 -1.08 5.27 19.88
CA SER A 89 -1.80 4.25 19.11
C SER A 89 -2.20 4.78 17.75
N GLN A 90 -1.92 4.02 16.71
CA GLN A 90 -2.17 4.39 15.32
C GLN A 90 -2.91 3.28 14.59
N LYS A 91 -3.92 3.67 13.83
CA LYS A 91 -4.75 2.79 13.00
C LYS A 91 -4.73 3.30 11.57
N TRP A 92 -4.26 2.46 10.66
CA TRP A 92 -4.25 2.74 9.23
C TRP A 92 -5.25 1.82 8.51
N ARG A 93 -6.08 2.43 7.67
CA ARG A 93 -7.00 1.75 6.76
C ARG A 93 -6.59 2.06 5.33
N LEU A 94 -6.48 1.03 4.52
CA LEU A 94 -6.15 1.09 3.10
C LEU A 94 -7.19 0.31 2.32
N ASN A 95 -7.90 0.98 1.44
CA ASN A 95 -8.83 0.36 0.49
C ASN A 95 -8.34 0.66 -0.91
N MET A 96 -8.14 -0.38 -1.71
CA MET A 96 -7.69 -0.28 -3.09
C MET A 96 -8.61 -1.10 -3.99
N ASP A 97 -9.04 -0.46 -5.06
CA ASP A 97 -9.81 -1.08 -6.14
C ASP A 97 -9.09 -0.77 -7.45
N PHE A 98 -8.82 -1.79 -8.27
CA PHE A 98 -8.22 -1.64 -9.59
C PHE A 98 -9.11 -2.24 -10.67
N LEU A 99 -9.13 -1.59 -11.82
CA LEU A 99 -9.79 -2.08 -13.02
C LEU A 99 -8.80 -1.98 -14.17
N ASP A 100 -8.39 -3.13 -14.69
CA ASP A 100 -7.37 -3.26 -15.73
C ASP A 100 -7.98 -3.78 -17.01
N LEU A 101 -7.85 -3.01 -18.08
CA LEU A 101 -8.19 -3.43 -19.43
C LEU A 101 -6.90 -3.62 -20.21
N ASP A 102 -6.68 -4.82 -20.73
CA ASP A 102 -5.56 -5.14 -21.62
C ASP A 102 -6.07 -5.57 -22.99
N LEU A 103 -5.36 -5.16 -24.03
CA LEU A 103 -5.38 -5.72 -25.36
C LEU A 103 -3.97 -6.20 -25.68
N GLY A 104 -3.81 -7.50 -25.86
CA GLY A 104 -2.50 -8.12 -26.00
C GLY A 104 -2.46 -9.15 -27.11
N ARG A 105 -1.24 -9.63 -27.34
CA ARG A 105 -0.97 -10.72 -28.27
C ARG A 105 0.06 -11.65 -27.67
N THR A 106 -0.24 -12.94 -27.78
CA THR A 106 0.64 -14.02 -27.32
C THR A 106 1.47 -14.56 -28.50
N TYR A 107 2.78 -14.70 -28.32
CA TYR A 107 3.71 -15.22 -29.33
C TYR A 107 4.83 -16.05 -28.71
N TYR A 108 5.38 -16.97 -29.49
CA TYR A 108 6.45 -17.85 -29.06
C TYR A 108 7.82 -17.19 -29.20
N VAL A 109 8.67 -17.37 -28.20
CA VAL A 109 10.09 -17.00 -28.21
C VAL A 109 10.89 -18.29 -27.98
N GLY A 110 11.12 -19.04 -29.06
CA GLY A 110 11.65 -20.41 -28.98
C GLY A 110 10.54 -21.44 -28.73
N THR A 111 10.91 -22.61 -28.20
CA THR A 111 10.00 -23.76 -28.07
C THR A 111 9.35 -23.91 -26.69
N LYS A 112 9.95 -23.31 -25.66
CA LYS A 112 9.53 -23.46 -24.25
C LYS A 112 9.20 -22.13 -23.57
N LEU A 113 9.16 -21.04 -24.33
CA LEU A 113 8.91 -19.71 -23.79
C LEU A 113 7.88 -19.00 -24.66
N THR A 114 6.87 -18.45 -23.99
CA THR A 114 5.83 -17.65 -24.62
C THR A 114 5.78 -16.28 -23.97
N PHE A 115 5.75 -15.24 -24.80
CA PHE A 115 5.53 -13.87 -24.36
C PHE A 115 4.13 -13.43 -24.72
N ARG A 116 3.52 -12.63 -23.86
CA ARG A 116 2.33 -11.84 -24.18
C ARG A 116 2.61 -10.39 -23.88
N SER A 117 2.77 -9.59 -24.93
CA SER A 117 2.84 -8.13 -24.83
C SER A 117 1.43 -7.56 -24.90
N ALA A 118 1.09 -6.65 -24.00
CA ALA A 118 -0.22 -6.00 -23.95
C ALA A 118 -0.10 -4.49 -23.75
N PHE A 119 -1.05 -3.77 -24.33
CA PHE A 119 -1.30 -2.36 -24.09
C PHE A 119 -2.73 -2.17 -23.64
N GLY A 120 -2.96 -1.20 -22.77
CA GLY A 120 -4.21 -1.12 -22.06
C GLY A 120 -4.39 0.17 -21.28
N ALA A 121 -5.36 0.13 -20.38
CA ALA A 121 -5.61 1.19 -19.44
C ALA A 121 -5.91 0.62 -18.06
N ARG A 122 -5.52 1.35 -17.02
CA ARG A 122 -5.81 1.04 -15.63
C ARG A 122 -6.61 2.18 -15.00
N GLY A 123 -7.70 1.83 -14.34
CA GLY A 123 -8.44 2.69 -13.41
C GLY A 123 -8.18 2.24 -11.98
N THR A 124 -7.90 3.17 -11.07
CA THR A 124 -7.65 2.86 -9.65
C THR A 124 -8.44 3.78 -8.74
N TRP A 125 -8.89 3.25 -7.61
CA TRP A 125 -9.42 4.01 -6.49
C TRP A 125 -8.65 3.62 -5.24
N ILE A 126 -7.97 4.59 -4.63
CA ILE A 126 -7.13 4.38 -3.46
C ILE A 126 -7.64 5.29 -2.36
N ARG A 127 -8.10 4.69 -1.27
CA ARG A 127 -8.59 5.41 -0.09
C ARG A 127 -7.77 5.00 1.13
N GLN A 128 -7.09 5.97 1.71
CA GLN A 128 -6.26 5.80 2.89
C GLN A 128 -6.79 6.66 4.04
N ARG A 129 -6.86 6.07 5.23
CA ARG A 129 -7.21 6.80 6.45
C ARG A 129 -6.26 6.39 7.57
N LEU A 130 -5.58 7.38 8.14
CA LEU A 130 -4.73 7.23 9.30
C LEU A 130 -5.41 7.90 10.49
N TYR A 131 -5.49 7.19 11.60
CA TYR A 131 -5.92 7.72 12.88
C TYR A 131 -4.81 7.49 13.89
N SER A 132 -4.36 8.53 14.56
CA SER A 132 -3.35 8.47 15.60
C SER A 132 -3.92 9.08 16.87
N SER A 133 -3.66 8.45 18.00
CA SER A 133 -4.05 8.88 19.33
C SER A 133 -2.83 8.87 20.22
N PHE A 134 -2.71 9.90 21.05
CA PHE A 134 -1.56 10.16 21.89
C PHE A 134 -2.05 10.47 23.29
N ALA A 135 -1.38 9.92 24.30
CA ALA A 135 -1.71 10.15 25.70
C ALA A 135 -0.43 10.30 26.52
N ASN A 136 -0.44 11.29 27.42
CA ASN A 136 0.58 11.52 28.42
C ASN A 136 -0.11 11.53 29.79
N SER A 137 0.20 10.52 30.59
CA SER A 137 -0.42 10.32 31.91
C SER A 137 0.20 11.19 33.00
N VAL A 138 1.37 11.79 32.76
CA VAL A 138 2.04 12.70 33.71
C VAL A 138 1.42 14.09 33.67
N ASN A 139 1.25 14.64 32.46
CA ASN A 139 0.67 15.96 32.24
C ASN A 139 -0.85 15.92 32.06
N LEU A 140 -1.45 14.73 32.13
CA LEU A 140 -2.87 14.49 31.85
C LEU A 140 -3.29 15.12 30.51
N THR A 141 -2.49 14.95 29.48
CA THR A 141 -2.76 15.47 28.13
C THR A 141 -3.07 14.34 27.16
N GLU A 142 -3.96 14.62 26.22
CA GLU A 142 -4.33 13.73 25.13
C GLU A 142 -4.36 14.49 23.81
N ALA A 143 -4.04 13.78 22.74
CA ALA A 143 -4.20 14.30 21.39
C ALA A 143 -4.71 13.24 20.44
N SER A 144 -5.38 13.68 19.38
CA SER A 144 -5.80 12.82 18.28
C SER A 144 -5.53 13.50 16.96
N ALA A 145 -5.05 12.73 15.99
CA ALA A 145 -4.82 13.18 14.62
C ALA A 145 -5.52 12.23 13.65
N THR A 146 -6.32 12.76 12.74
CA THR A 146 -6.98 12.00 11.68
C THR A 146 -6.57 12.55 10.33
N GLN A 147 -5.83 11.74 9.57
CA GLN A 147 -5.43 12.06 8.21
C GLN A 147 -6.20 11.19 7.20
N LYS A 148 -6.69 11.80 6.13
CA LYS A 148 -7.43 11.12 5.05
C LYS A 148 -6.82 11.48 3.71
N SER A 149 -6.64 10.48 2.86
CA SER A 149 -6.20 10.63 1.47
C SER A 149 -7.08 9.75 0.58
N ASN A 150 -7.95 10.38 -0.20
CA ASN A 150 -8.79 9.70 -1.18
C ASN A 150 -8.42 10.13 -2.59
N ALA A 151 -8.01 9.19 -3.41
CA ALA A 151 -7.65 9.43 -4.80
C ALA A 151 -8.35 8.44 -5.74
N TRP A 152 -8.57 8.90 -6.96
CA TRP A 152 -8.78 8.02 -8.10
C TRP A 152 -7.70 8.33 -9.12
N ALA A 153 -7.33 7.33 -9.93
CA ALA A 153 -6.38 7.52 -11.01
C ALA A 153 -6.78 6.75 -12.25
N VAL A 154 -6.41 7.27 -13.42
CA VAL A 154 -6.61 6.57 -14.70
C VAL A 154 -5.43 6.84 -15.59
N GLY A 155 -5.01 5.86 -16.38
CA GLY A 155 -3.94 6.06 -17.33
C GLY A 155 -3.62 4.85 -18.20
N PRO A 156 -2.75 5.02 -19.20
CA PRO A 156 -2.25 3.94 -20.02
C PRO A 156 -1.44 2.93 -19.20
N ARG A 157 -1.52 1.68 -19.65
CA ARG A 157 -0.84 0.51 -19.09
C ARG A 157 -0.11 -0.23 -20.21
N ALA A 158 1.10 -0.69 -19.93
CA ALA A 158 1.83 -1.63 -20.77
C ALA A 158 2.22 -2.84 -19.93
N SER A 159 1.97 -4.05 -20.43
CA SER A 159 2.30 -5.28 -19.70
C SER A 159 3.03 -6.29 -20.57
N LEU A 160 3.90 -7.07 -19.93
CA LEU A 160 4.62 -8.19 -20.51
C LEU A 160 4.45 -9.40 -19.59
N LYS A 161 3.78 -10.43 -20.09
CA LYS A 161 3.64 -11.72 -19.40
C LYS A 161 4.58 -12.72 -20.06
N THR A 162 5.31 -13.49 -19.25
CA THR A 162 6.25 -14.50 -19.73
C THR A 162 5.90 -15.84 -19.11
N ASN A 163 5.91 -16.89 -19.90
CA ASN A 163 5.57 -18.24 -19.47
C ASN A 163 6.64 -19.23 -19.96
N TRP A 164 7.35 -19.86 -19.03
CA TRP A 164 8.39 -20.86 -19.26
C TRP A 164 7.84 -22.26 -18.98
N ASN A 165 7.71 -23.06 -20.03
CA ASN A 165 7.33 -24.46 -19.91
C ASN A 165 8.56 -25.29 -19.53
N ILE A 166 8.56 -25.81 -18.30
CA ILE A 166 9.70 -26.56 -17.75
C ILE A 166 9.61 -28.04 -18.14
N GLY A 167 8.39 -28.57 -18.26
CA GLY A 167 8.09 -29.95 -18.66
C GLY A 167 7.01 -30.57 -17.77
N GLU A 168 6.39 -31.68 -18.20
CA GLU A 168 5.44 -32.46 -17.38
C GLU A 168 4.27 -31.64 -16.80
N GLY A 169 3.81 -30.61 -17.54
CA GLY A 169 2.75 -29.70 -17.09
C GLY A 169 3.21 -28.59 -16.16
N PHE A 170 4.47 -28.62 -15.67
CA PHE A 170 5.05 -27.55 -14.87
C PHE A 170 5.46 -26.35 -15.72
N ARG A 171 5.17 -25.17 -15.17
CA ARG A 171 5.59 -23.88 -15.72
C ARG A 171 6.07 -22.92 -14.64
N ALA A 172 6.98 -22.05 -15.00
CA ALA A 172 7.28 -20.84 -14.25
C ALA A 172 6.87 -19.64 -15.08
N TYR A 173 6.35 -18.59 -14.44
CA TYR A 173 5.93 -17.39 -15.13
C TYR A 173 6.41 -16.12 -14.42
N GLY A 174 6.65 -15.09 -15.22
CA GLY A 174 7.00 -13.76 -14.77
C GLY A 174 6.18 -12.73 -15.50
N ASN A 175 5.40 -11.95 -14.77
CA ASN A 175 4.54 -10.92 -15.35
C ASN A 175 4.97 -9.55 -14.82
N GLY A 176 5.10 -8.58 -15.72
CA GLY A 176 5.38 -7.20 -15.37
C GLY A 176 4.40 -6.25 -16.04
N ALA A 177 4.05 -5.17 -15.35
CA ALA A 177 3.30 -4.07 -15.93
C ALA A 177 3.81 -2.71 -15.46
N LEU A 178 3.73 -1.73 -16.34
CA LEU A 178 4.11 -0.33 -16.13
C LEU A 178 2.93 0.56 -16.50
N ASP A 179 2.60 1.48 -15.61
CA ASP A 179 1.50 2.43 -15.80
C ASP A 179 1.97 3.85 -15.53
N ILE A 180 1.36 4.80 -16.25
CA ILE A 180 1.48 6.23 -15.95
C ILE A 180 0.07 6.75 -15.70
N LEU A 181 -0.25 7.04 -14.44
CA LEU A 181 -1.61 7.32 -13.99
C LEU A 181 -1.81 8.81 -13.71
N TYR A 182 -2.80 9.43 -14.35
CA TYR A 182 -3.31 10.73 -13.92
C TYR A 182 -4.10 10.53 -12.62
N THR A 183 -3.50 10.92 -11.51
CA THR A 183 -4.03 10.72 -10.15
C THR A 183 -4.65 12.01 -9.65
N ARG A 184 -5.92 11.97 -9.26
CA ARG A 184 -6.63 13.09 -8.66
C ARG A 184 -7.01 12.81 -7.22
N TYR A 185 -6.52 13.65 -6.32
CA TYR A 185 -6.87 13.62 -4.91
C TYR A 185 -8.15 14.41 -4.67
N THR A 186 -9.20 13.68 -4.31
CA THR A 186 -10.53 14.23 -4.05
C THR A 186 -10.63 14.81 -2.64
N LYS A 187 -9.99 14.18 -1.67
CA LYS A 187 -10.04 14.57 -0.26
C LYS A 187 -8.69 14.30 0.40
N LEU A 188 -8.00 15.38 0.72
CA LEU A 188 -6.84 15.38 1.61
C LEU A 188 -7.26 16.19 2.84
N THR A 189 -7.34 15.54 3.99
CA THR A 189 -7.77 16.19 5.23
C THR A 189 -6.85 15.78 6.36
N ASP A 190 -6.48 16.73 7.20
CA ASP A 190 -5.75 16.52 8.43
C ASP A 190 -6.46 17.27 9.55
N ASN A 191 -7.02 16.54 10.49
CA ASN A 191 -7.69 17.09 11.66
C ASN A 191 -6.92 16.62 12.89
N THR A 192 -6.28 17.55 13.59
CA THR A 192 -5.55 17.29 14.83
C THR A 192 -6.19 18.09 15.96
N SER A 193 -6.32 17.47 17.13
CA SER A 193 -6.78 18.13 18.34
C SER A 193 -5.93 17.68 19.52
N MET A 194 -5.68 18.58 20.46
CA MET A 194 -4.97 18.32 21.70
C MET A 194 -5.72 18.96 22.86
N GLY A 195 -5.77 18.29 24.01
CA GLY A 195 -6.48 18.75 25.20
C GLY A 195 -5.94 18.10 26.48
N PHE A 196 -6.49 18.52 27.61
CA PHE A 196 -6.33 17.78 28.86
C PHE A 196 -7.34 16.64 28.92
N VAL A 197 -6.97 15.54 29.56
CA VAL A 197 -7.84 14.40 29.81
C VAL A 197 -9.07 14.86 30.58
N ASN A 198 -10.26 14.50 30.11
CA ASN A 198 -11.57 14.90 30.65
C ASN A 198 -11.90 16.40 30.55
N ALA A 199 -11.13 17.22 29.83
CA ALA A 199 -11.50 18.61 29.59
C ALA A 199 -12.59 18.71 28.51
N ALA A 200 -13.58 19.58 28.73
CA ALA A 200 -14.67 19.80 27.78
C ALA A 200 -14.23 20.51 26.49
N THR A 201 -13.10 21.22 26.52
CA THR A 201 -12.58 22.00 25.39
C THR A 201 -11.13 21.63 25.08
N PRO A 202 -10.79 21.31 23.82
CA PRO A 202 -9.41 21.14 23.39
C PRO A 202 -8.60 22.43 23.59
N ILE A 203 -7.32 22.28 23.95
CA ILE A 203 -6.33 23.37 24.04
C ILE A 203 -5.99 23.87 22.63
N GLU A 204 -5.91 22.95 21.67
CA GLU A 204 -5.61 23.28 20.28
C GLU A 204 -6.40 22.39 19.32
N VAL A 205 -6.88 22.98 18.23
CA VAL A 205 -7.46 22.26 17.10
C VAL A 205 -6.86 22.81 15.82
N THR A 206 -6.31 21.92 14.99
CA THR A 206 -5.79 22.26 13.68
C THR A 206 -6.51 21.45 12.62
N ASN A 207 -7.17 22.11 11.69
CA ASN A 207 -7.88 21.47 10.58
C ASN A 207 -7.33 21.98 9.26
N PHE A 208 -6.85 21.07 8.43
CA PHE A 208 -6.45 21.34 7.06
C PHE A 208 -7.25 20.47 6.10
N SER A 209 -7.71 21.08 5.01
CA SER A 209 -8.36 20.34 3.94
C SER A 209 -7.91 20.89 2.60
N GLN A 210 -7.47 19.98 1.73
CA GLN A 210 -7.15 20.27 0.35
C GLN A 210 -7.90 19.29 -0.55
N SER A 211 -8.38 19.79 -1.69
CA SER A 211 -9.12 18.98 -2.64
C SER A 211 -8.70 19.33 -4.06
N LYS A 212 -8.99 18.44 -5.01
CA LYS A 212 -8.79 18.63 -6.45
C LYS A 212 -7.32 18.82 -6.85
N LEU A 213 -6.38 18.23 -6.12
CA LEU A 213 -4.99 18.12 -6.56
C LEU A 213 -4.83 17.03 -7.62
N GLY A 214 -4.04 17.27 -8.65
CA GLY A 214 -3.78 16.34 -9.74
C GLY A 214 -2.29 16.17 -9.99
N TYR A 215 -1.84 14.92 -10.15
CA TYR A 215 -0.45 14.57 -10.45
C TYR A 215 -0.39 13.43 -11.45
N LEU A 216 0.69 13.37 -12.22
CA LEU A 216 1.05 12.19 -12.99
C LEU A 216 1.90 11.28 -12.09
N ARG A 217 1.48 10.04 -11.88
CA ARG A 217 2.17 9.09 -11.01
C ARG A 217 2.52 7.81 -11.76
N PRO A 218 3.77 7.37 -11.73
CA PRO A 218 4.08 6.05 -12.23
C PRO A 218 3.50 4.99 -11.27
N HIS A 219 3.26 3.80 -11.81
CA HIS A 219 2.97 2.58 -11.06
C HIS A 219 3.62 1.38 -11.76
N THR A 220 4.05 0.38 -10.98
CA THR A 220 4.66 -0.84 -11.50
C THR A 220 4.20 -2.05 -10.71
N GLU A 221 3.96 -3.11 -11.46
CA GLU A 221 3.60 -4.42 -10.96
C GLU A 221 4.60 -5.45 -11.46
N LEU A 222 5.05 -6.32 -10.57
CA LEU A 222 5.91 -7.46 -10.88
C LEU A 222 5.40 -8.68 -10.13
N VAL A 223 5.21 -9.77 -10.84
CA VAL A 223 4.70 -11.04 -10.32
C VAL A 223 5.59 -12.17 -10.80
N LEU A 224 5.98 -13.05 -9.89
CA LEU A 224 6.70 -14.28 -10.19
C LEU A 224 5.92 -15.45 -9.62
N GLY A 225 5.76 -16.51 -10.40
CA GLY A 225 5.00 -17.67 -9.97
C GLY A 225 5.39 -18.97 -10.64
N ILE A 226 4.82 -20.03 -10.10
CA ILE A 226 4.89 -21.38 -10.62
C ILE A 226 3.49 -21.91 -10.81
N GLY A 227 3.32 -22.78 -11.81
CA GLY A 227 2.06 -23.44 -12.08
C GLY A 227 2.27 -24.87 -12.51
N TRP A 228 1.23 -25.67 -12.33
CA TRP A 228 1.13 -27.01 -12.83
C TRP A 228 -0.28 -27.23 -13.36
N GLY A 229 -0.38 -27.75 -14.58
CA GLY A 229 -1.66 -28.07 -15.20
C GLY A 229 -1.64 -29.41 -15.91
N THR A 230 -2.80 -30.06 -15.93
CA THR A 230 -2.99 -31.35 -16.59
C THR A 230 -4.37 -31.44 -17.24
N TYR A 231 -4.48 -32.29 -18.26
CA TYR A 231 -5.74 -32.62 -18.88
C TYR A 231 -6.37 -33.83 -18.21
N LEU A 232 -7.68 -33.78 -18.00
CA LEU A 232 -8.51 -34.90 -17.55
C LEU A 232 -9.48 -35.31 -18.67
N ASP A 233 -10.05 -36.52 -18.55
CA ASP A 233 -11.10 -37.06 -19.43
C ASP A 233 -10.78 -36.87 -20.93
N CYS A 234 -9.66 -37.44 -21.38
CA CYS A 234 -9.24 -37.40 -22.79
C CYS A 234 -9.18 -35.98 -23.40
N ASN A 235 -8.73 -34.99 -22.63
CA ASN A 235 -8.64 -33.57 -22.98
C ASN A 235 -9.97 -32.79 -22.99
N ASN A 236 -11.04 -33.32 -22.40
CA ASN A 236 -12.27 -32.53 -22.20
C ASN A 236 -12.14 -31.46 -21.11
N TRP A 237 -11.24 -31.65 -20.13
CA TRP A 237 -11.11 -30.73 -18.99
C TRP A 237 -9.65 -30.40 -18.79
N TYR A 238 -9.32 -29.11 -18.69
CA TYR A 238 -7.97 -28.66 -18.32
C TYR A 238 -8.00 -28.07 -16.92
N MET A 239 -7.27 -28.70 -16.00
CA MET A 239 -7.08 -28.18 -14.65
C MET A 239 -5.73 -27.51 -14.55
N ASP A 240 -5.71 -26.36 -13.88
CA ASP A 240 -4.51 -25.58 -13.67
C ASP A 240 -4.47 -25.01 -12.25
N PHE A 241 -3.35 -25.28 -11.57
CA PHE A 241 -3.04 -24.73 -10.26
C PHE A 241 -1.81 -23.84 -10.38
N SER A 242 -1.88 -22.64 -9.83
CA SER A 242 -0.71 -21.78 -9.76
C SER A 242 -0.61 -21.03 -8.44
N ALA A 243 0.63 -20.70 -8.09
CA ALA A 243 0.95 -19.85 -6.96
C ALA A 243 1.96 -18.80 -7.40
N ASP A 244 1.69 -17.55 -7.09
CA ASP A 244 2.58 -16.43 -7.37
C ASP A 244 2.77 -15.49 -6.18
N TYR A 245 3.88 -14.77 -6.22
CA TYR A 245 4.16 -13.67 -5.34
C TYR A 245 4.26 -12.38 -6.17
N GLY A 246 3.39 -11.42 -5.85
CA GLY A 246 3.29 -10.15 -6.56
C GLY A 246 3.72 -8.97 -5.72
N PHE A 247 4.31 -7.98 -6.38
CA PHE A 247 4.62 -6.65 -5.85
C PHE A 247 3.92 -5.59 -6.71
N GLN A 248 3.30 -4.62 -6.06
CA GLN A 248 2.77 -3.41 -6.68
C GLN A 248 3.34 -2.19 -5.97
N VAL A 249 3.86 -1.24 -6.72
CA VAL A 249 4.50 -0.02 -6.21
C VAL A 249 3.87 1.19 -6.87
N PHE A 250 3.26 2.05 -6.07
CA PHE A 250 2.69 3.33 -6.45
C PHE A 250 3.61 4.45 -5.95
N TRP A 251 4.29 5.12 -6.88
CA TRP A 251 5.28 6.12 -6.51
C TRP A 251 4.67 7.41 -6.02
N ASN A 252 5.19 7.90 -4.89
CA ASN A 252 4.77 9.12 -4.22
C ASN A 252 3.24 9.19 -3.94
N GLN A 253 2.53 8.07 -4.01
CA GLN A 253 1.07 8.01 -3.87
C GLN A 253 0.61 8.43 -2.48
N ASN A 254 1.45 8.22 -1.47
CA ASN A 254 1.17 8.59 -0.11
C ASN A 254 1.31 10.12 0.10
N MET A 255 0.19 10.78 0.37
CA MET A 255 0.14 12.22 0.63
C MET A 255 -0.29 12.53 2.08
N PHE A 256 -0.02 11.65 3.03
CA PHE A 256 -0.16 12.00 4.43
C PHE A 256 0.78 13.16 4.78
N ARG A 257 0.24 14.15 5.50
CA ARG A 257 1.01 15.33 5.87
C ARG A 257 2.05 14.96 6.92
N HIS A 258 3.22 15.53 6.74
CA HIS A 258 4.35 15.46 7.64
C HIS A 258 4.77 16.89 8.00
N LEU A 259 5.15 17.10 9.26
CA LEU A 259 5.74 18.35 9.71
C LEU A 259 7.17 18.03 10.12
N THR A 260 8.12 18.49 9.33
CA THR A 260 9.55 18.19 9.45
C THR A 260 10.32 19.24 10.26
N GLY A 261 9.64 20.22 10.87
CA GLY A 261 10.27 21.41 11.45
C GLY A 261 10.65 21.32 12.94
N LEU A 262 10.17 20.34 13.69
CA LEU A 262 10.38 20.25 15.16
C LEU A 262 11.18 19.02 15.61
N VAL A 263 11.21 17.97 14.79
CA VAL A 263 12.03 16.79 15.00
C VAL A 263 12.73 16.53 13.67
N ALA A 264 14.06 16.69 13.65
CA ALA A 264 14.87 16.42 12.47
C ALA A 264 14.88 14.91 12.20
N GLY A 265 13.89 14.44 11.44
CA GLY A 265 13.76 13.05 11.01
C GLY A 265 13.78 12.95 9.50
N LEU A 266 14.42 11.89 9.00
CA LEU A 266 14.28 11.43 7.61
C LEU A 266 12.83 10.97 7.43
N VAL A 267 11.96 11.87 6.99
CA VAL A 267 10.55 11.52 6.78
C VAL A 267 10.27 11.45 5.29
N PRO A 268 10.35 10.25 4.67
CA PRO A 268 10.00 10.13 3.26
C PRO A 268 8.49 10.36 3.09
N THR A 269 8.14 11.37 2.29
CA THR A 269 6.92 11.32 1.47
C THR A 269 6.94 10.01 0.71
N GLY A 270 6.04 9.10 1.06
CA GLY A 270 6.24 7.68 0.80
C GLY A 270 5.66 7.20 -0.53
N ASP A 271 6.32 6.21 -1.11
CA ASP A 271 5.68 5.28 -2.02
C ASP A 271 4.63 4.47 -1.24
N LEU A 272 3.55 4.09 -1.93
CA LEU A 272 2.61 3.10 -1.43
C LEU A 272 2.90 1.81 -2.16
N PHE A 273 3.22 0.75 -1.44
CA PHE A 273 3.41 -0.57 -2.04
C PHE A 273 2.57 -1.62 -1.33
N VAL A 274 2.16 -2.63 -2.08
CA VAL A 274 1.49 -3.83 -1.58
C VAL A 274 2.15 -5.03 -2.23
N HIS A 275 2.32 -6.09 -1.46
CA HIS A 275 2.82 -7.36 -1.95
C HIS A 275 2.08 -8.50 -1.27
N GLY A 276 2.07 -9.66 -1.91
CA GLY A 276 1.36 -10.81 -1.38
C GLY A 276 1.45 -12.04 -2.25
N LEU A 277 0.96 -13.13 -1.70
CA LEU A 277 0.84 -14.41 -2.38
C LEU A 277 -0.57 -14.57 -2.96
N THR A 278 -0.64 -14.97 -4.22
CA THR A 278 -1.88 -15.35 -4.91
C THR A 278 -1.85 -16.84 -5.17
N ALA A 279 -2.93 -17.55 -4.84
CA ALA A 279 -3.16 -18.91 -5.28
C ALA A 279 -4.34 -18.92 -6.26
N THR A 280 -4.14 -19.52 -7.42
CA THR A 280 -5.13 -19.56 -8.50
C THR A 280 -5.46 -21.00 -8.83
N PHE A 281 -6.77 -21.27 -8.95
CA PHE A 281 -7.29 -22.48 -9.56
C PHE A 281 -8.06 -22.07 -10.81
N ARG A 282 -7.72 -22.68 -11.94
CA ARG A 282 -8.40 -22.48 -13.22
C ARG A 282 -8.86 -23.83 -13.77
N LEU A 283 -10.08 -23.83 -14.27
CA LEU A 283 -10.69 -24.97 -14.94
C LEU A 283 -11.24 -24.49 -16.29
N ASP A 284 -10.72 -25.06 -17.37
CA ASP A 284 -11.22 -24.82 -18.73
C ASP A 284 -11.97 -26.07 -19.23
N PHE A 285 -13.06 -25.86 -19.98
CA PHE A 285 -13.95 -26.87 -20.57
C PHE A 285 -14.22 -26.58 -22.05
#